data_AF-A0A7K9Y3M3-F1
#
_entry.id   AF-A0A7K9Y3M3-F1
#
_cell.length_a   1.000
_cell.length_b   1.000
_cell.length_c   1.000
_cell.angle_alpha   90.00
_cell.angle_beta   90.00
_cell.angle_gamma   90.00
#
_symmetry.space_group_name_H-M   'P 1'
#
loop_
_entity.id
_entity.type
_entity.pdbx_description
1 polymer ?
#
loop_
_entity_poly.entity_id
_entity_poly.type
_entity_poly.pdbx_seq_one_letter_code
_entity_poly.pdbx_strand_id
1 'polypeptide(L)'
;AVETNLASKDSHWVYVNEEITDNEILELVHSALGRMTVIRQIFPLSKDNNQRCMRNNHRISSLLCDPQEGYLQMLQVSNLYLYDSVLMLANAFHRKLEDRKWHSMASLNCMRKSTKPWNGGRSMLETIKKGHITGLTGVMEFREDGANPYVQFEILGTSYSETFGKDVRRLATWDSEKGLNGSLQERRLGSDLQGLTLKVVTVLEEPFVMVAENILGQPKRYKGFSIDVLDALAKNLGFKYEIYQAPDGKYGQQLQNGSWNGMIGELINKRADLAISAITITPERESVVDFSKRYMDYSVGILIKKPEEKINIFSLFAPFDFAVWACIAAAIPIVGVLIFVLNRIQAVRAQNASQPSPSASSTLHSAIWVVYGAFVQQGGESTVNSVAMRIVMGSWWLFTLIVCSSYTANLAAFLTVSRMDNPIRTFQDLSKQMDISYGTVRDSAVYEYFKAKGTNPLEQDNTFAELWRTISKNNGVDNCVSNPSEGIRK
;
A
#
# COMPACT_ATOMS: atom_id res chain seq x y z
N ALA A 1 18.57 -2.17 11.43
CA ALA A 1 17.82 -1.87 12.66
C ALA A 1 16.36 -1.71 12.25
N VAL A 2 15.44 -2.39 12.93
CA VAL A 2 14.00 -2.32 12.64
C VAL A 2 13.53 -0.92 13.04
N GLU A 3 13.40 -0.01 12.07
CA GLU A 3 12.72 1.27 12.27
C GLU A 3 11.28 0.94 12.65
N THR A 4 10.97 1.12 13.93
CA THR A 4 9.61 1.02 14.43
C THR A 4 8.76 2.01 13.64
N ASN A 5 7.78 1.52 12.88
CA ASN A 5 6.72 2.26 12.19
C ASN A 5 5.80 3.04 13.18
N LEU A 6 6.38 3.79 14.12
CA LEU A 6 5.69 4.65 15.07
C LEU A 6 5.38 6.04 14.48
N ALA A 7 5.94 6.36 13.31
CA ALA A 7 5.72 7.61 12.60
C ALA A 7 4.84 7.38 11.37
N SER A 8 3.58 7.82 11.43
CA SER A 8 2.69 7.97 10.28
C SER A 8 2.81 9.38 9.70
N LYS A 9 2.37 9.58 8.47
CA LYS A 9 2.21 10.93 7.89
C LYS A 9 1.18 11.77 8.65
N ASP A 10 0.25 11.11 9.34
CA ASP A 10 -0.76 11.77 10.19
C ASP A 10 -0.24 12.12 11.58
N SER A 11 0.97 11.67 11.94
CA SER A 11 1.59 12.02 13.21
C SER A 11 1.98 13.49 13.23
N HIS A 12 1.72 14.17 14.35
CA HIS A 12 2.16 15.55 14.60
C HIS A 12 3.13 15.55 15.77
N TRP A 13 4.37 15.98 15.51
CA TRP A 13 5.44 16.10 16.47
C TRP A 13 5.57 17.54 16.97
N VAL A 14 5.65 17.72 18.28
CA VAL A 14 5.98 19.00 18.89
C VAL A 14 7.36 18.86 19.52
N TYR A 15 8.33 19.57 18.97
CA TYR A 15 9.71 19.58 19.44
C TYR A 15 9.96 20.89 20.20
N VAL A 16 10.31 20.78 21.48
CA VAL A 16 10.56 21.93 22.35
C VAL A 16 12.02 21.87 22.77
N ASN A 17 12.82 22.80 22.27
CA ASN A 17 14.22 22.93 22.63
C ASN A 17 14.63 24.40 22.53
N GLU A 18 15.15 24.94 23.61
CA GLU A 18 15.54 26.35 23.71
C GLU A 18 16.73 26.70 22.79
N GLU A 19 17.61 25.74 22.51
CA GLU A 19 18.90 25.97 21.83
C GLU A 19 18.95 25.48 20.36
N ILE A 20 17.83 25.00 19.79
CA ILE A 20 17.87 24.40 18.45
C ILE A 20 18.18 25.43 17.35
N THR A 21 19.16 25.11 16.52
CA THR A 21 19.65 25.96 15.42
C THR A 21 18.80 25.81 14.16
N ASP A 22 18.89 26.78 13.24
CA ASP A 22 18.17 26.73 11.95
C ASP A 22 18.55 25.49 11.12
N ASN A 23 19.82 25.07 11.14
CA ASN A 23 20.29 23.89 10.41
C ASN A 23 19.69 22.60 10.99
N GLU A 24 19.68 22.45 12.31
CA GLU A 24 19.09 21.29 12.98
C GLU A 24 17.57 21.22 12.76
N ILE A 25 16.89 22.38 12.76
CA ILE A 25 15.46 22.46 12.43
C ILE A 25 15.21 21.91 11.03
N LEU A 26 16.00 22.32 10.04
CA LEU A 26 15.86 21.85 8.67
C LEU A 26 16.12 20.35 8.54
N GLU A 27 17.16 19.82 9.19
CA GLU A 27 17.42 18.36 9.22
C GLU A 27 16.28 17.57 9.88
N LEU A 28 15.78 18.05 11.02
CA LEU A 28 14.67 17.46 11.75
C LEU A 28 13.39 17.41 10.90
N VAL A 29 13.12 18.51 10.17
CA VAL A 29 11.95 18.61 9.29
C VAL A 29 12.09 17.74 8.05
N HIS A 30 13.27 17.68 7.43
CA HIS A 30 13.52 16.79 6.30
C HIS A 30 13.34 15.32 6.68
N SER A 31 13.85 14.89 7.83
CA SER A 31 13.77 13.52 8.32
C SER A 31 12.38 13.11 8.85
N ALA A 32 11.57 14.05 9.35
CA ALA A 32 10.26 13.74 9.93
C ALA A 32 9.23 13.28 8.89
N LEU A 33 8.64 12.08 9.06
CA LEU A 33 7.58 11.58 8.15
C LEU A 33 6.24 12.33 8.28
N GLY A 34 5.97 12.91 9.46
CA GLY A 34 4.74 13.64 9.78
C GLY A 34 4.93 15.16 9.88
N ARG A 35 3.92 15.84 10.43
CA ARG A 35 3.98 17.29 10.67
C ARG A 35 4.84 17.61 11.88
N MET A 36 5.48 18.76 11.88
CA MET A 36 6.32 19.17 13.00
C MET A 36 6.11 20.63 13.37
N THR A 37 6.03 20.87 14.68
CA THR A 37 6.04 22.20 15.28
C THR A 37 7.28 22.29 16.17
N VAL A 38 8.12 23.28 15.93
CA VAL A 38 9.33 23.53 16.71
C VAL A 38 9.14 24.80 17.54
N ILE A 39 9.46 24.72 18.83
CA ILE A 39 9.43 25.86 19.75
C ILE A 39 10.85 26.08 20.24
N ARG A 40 11.36 27.30 20.04
CA ARG A 40 12.67 27.73 20.55
C ARG A 40 12.62 29.10 21.18
N GLN A 41 13.58 29.37 22.06
CA GLN A 41 13.69 30.67 22.72
C GLN A 41 14.29 31.70 21.76
N ILE A 42 13.77 32.93 21.79
CA ILE A 42 14.31 34.06 21.02
C ILE A 42 14.69 35.20 21.95
N PHE A 43 15.70 35.96 21.56
CA PHE A 43 16.14 37.15 22.28
C PHE A 43 15.86 38.41 21.46
N PRO A 44 15.22 39.43 22.04
CA PRO A 44 14.88 40.65 21.33
C PRO A 44 16.15 41.43 20.95
N LEU A 45 16.37 41.61 19.65
CA LEU A 45 17.41 42.48 19.13
C LEU A 45 16.93 43.94 19.15
N SER A 46 17.80 44.85 19.61
CA SER A 46 17.50 46.30 19.56
C SER A 46 17.37 46.76 18.09
N LYS A 47 16.29 47.49 17.79
CA LYS A 47 16.01 48.01 16.44
C LYS A 47 16.98 49.12 16.02
N ASP A 48 17.61 49.80 16.97
CA ASP A 48 18.53 50.91 16.69
C ASP A 48 19.97 50.42 16.54
N ASN A 49 20.49 50.47 15.30
CA ASN A 49 21.86 50.07 14.96
C ASN A 49 22.93 50.76 15.84
N ASN A 50 22.73 52.04 16.18
CA ASN A 50 23.69 52.83 16.98
C ASN A 50 23.67 52.50 18.48
N GLN A 51 22.65 51.78 18.97
CA GLN A 51 22.54 51.35 20.38
C GLN A 51 22.60 49.83 20.53
N ARG A 52 22.84 49.05 19.47
CA ARG A 52 22.87 47.57 19.52
C ARG A 52 23.81 47.02 20.59
N CYS A 53 24.97 47.65 20.74
CA CYS A 53 26.04 47.23 21.65
C CYS A 53 26.18 48.11 22.89
N MET A 54 25.24 49.03 23.13
CA MET A 54 25.24 49.91 24.29
C MET A 54 24.01 49.60 25.16
N ARG A 55 24.21 49.41 26.46
CA ARG A 55 23.13 49.17 27.43
C ARG A 55 23.39 50.04 28.66
N ASN A 56 22.57 51.06 28.93
CA ASN A 56 22.69 51.92 30.12
C ASN A 56 24.14 52.37 30.42
N ASN A 57 24.81 52.99 29.44
CA ASN A 57 26.24 53.41 29.48
C ASN A 57 27.30 52.27 29.52
N HIS A 58 26.91 51.00 29.49
CA HIS A 58 27.82 49.87 29.34
C HIS A 58 28.01 49.51 27.86
N ARG A 59 29.27 49.49 27.40
CA ARG A 59 29.64 49.08 26.04
C ARG A 59 29.92 47.58 26.01
N ILE A 60 29.12 46.86 25.25
CA ILE A 60 29.29 45.44 24.93
C ILE A 60 30.24 45.34 23.71
N SER A 61 31.11 44.34 23.71
CA SER A 61 31.99 44.05 22.57
C SER A 61 31.16 43.78 21.32
N SER A 62 31.51 44.38 20.17
CA SER A 62 30.79 44.20 18.89
C SER A 62 30.63 42.71 18.53
N LEU A 63 31.64 41.90 18.86
CA LEU A 63 31.66 40.45 18.67
C LEU A 63 30.50 39.70 19.34
N LEU A 64 29.92 40.27 20.40
CA LEU A 64 28.86 39.66 21.21
C LEU A 64 27.48 40.31 21.02
N CYS A 65 27.39 41.40 20.24
CA CYS A 65 26.15 42.17 20.09
C CYS A 65 25.79 42.47 18.64
N ASP A 66 26.73 42.33 17.70
CA ASP A 66 26.46 42.52 16.27
C ASP A 66 26.09 41.18 15.59
N PRO A 67 24.85 41.04 15.08
CA PRO A 67 24.46 39.85 14.33
C PRO A 67 25.19 39.69 13.00
N GLN A 68 25.85 40.74 12.47
CA GLN A 68 26.62 40.65 11.22
C GLN A 68 27.96 39.92 11.36
N GLU A 69 28.54 39.88 12.57
CA GLU A 69 29.80 39.16 12.83
C GLU A 69 29.58 37.64 13.05
N GLY A 70 28.33 37.16 13.00
CA GLY A 70 27.96 35.73 13.03
C GLY A 70 28.18 34.99 14.37
N TYR A 71 29.02 35.52 15.26
CA TYR A 71 29.37 34.88 16.53
C TYR A 71 28.20 34.71 17.50
N LEU A 72 27.26 35.66 17.50
CA LEU A 72 26.04 35.60 18.33
C LEU A 72 25.13 34.41 18.01
N GLN A 73 25.07 34.01 16.74
CA GLN A 73 24.22 32.89 16.29
C GLN A 73 24.86 31.53 16.60
N MET A 74 26.16 31.48 16.89
CA MET A 74 26.88 30.27 17.27
C MET A 74 27.00 30.07 18.79
N LEU A 75 26.65 31.09 19.59
CA LEU A 75 26.71 31.01 21.05
C LEU A 75 25.51 30.22 21.59
N GLN A 76 25.80 29.20 22.40
CA GLN A 76 24.77 28.51 23.18
C GLN A 76 24.02 29.49 24.07
N VAL A 77 22.73 29.22 24.29
CA VAL A 77 21.87 30.06 25.12
C VAL A 77 22.41 30.15 26.55
N SER A 78 22.94 29.05 27.07
CA SER A 78 23.67 29.01 28.35
C SER A 78 24.78 30.06 28.47
N ASN A 79 25.53 30.35 27.39
CA ASN A 79 26.58 31.36 27.39
C ASN A 79 26.02 32.80 27.44
N LEU A 80 24.86 33.03 26.82
CA LEU A 80 24.17 34.32 26.90
C LEU A 80 23.72 34.58 28.34
N TYR A 81 23.14 33.58 29.00
CA TYR A 81 22.77 33.67 30.41
C TYR A 81 23.98 33.84 31.33
N LEU A 82 25.12 33.21 31.03
CA LEU A 82 26.35 33.39 31.80
C LEU A 82 26.81 34.85 31.77
N TYR A 83 26.84 35.45 30.57
CA TYR A 83 27.22 36.86 30.40
C TYR A 83 26.30 37.78 31.20
N ASP A 84 24.99 37.59 31.03
CA ASP A 84 23.96 38.40 31.69
C ASP A 84 23.96 38.22 33.21
N SER A 85 24.27 37.02 33.71
CA SER A 85 24.42 36.75 35.14
C SER A 85 25.59 37.52 35.76
N VAL A 86 26.74 37.56 35.07
CA VAL A 86 27.91 38.34 35.51
C VAL A 86 27.61 39.83 35.48
N LEU A 87 26.96 40.31 34.42
CA LEU A 87 26.55 41.72 34.30
C LEU A 87 25.56 42.12 35.41
N MET A 88 24.60 41.25 35.73
CA MET A 88 23.64 41.45 36.81
C MET A 88 24.32 41.52 38.17
N LEU A 89 25.22 40.58 38.47
CA LEU A 89 25.99 40.57 39.72
C LEU A 89 26.87 41.81 39.85
N ALA A 90 27.59 42.20 38.79
CA ALA A 90 28.44 43.39 38.78
C ALA A 90 27.65 44.66 39.07
N ASN A 91 26.47 44.82 38.45
CA ASN A 91 25.58 45.94 38.72
C ASN A 91 25.03 45.94 40.15
N ALA A 92 24.69 44.76 40.70
CA ALA A 92 24.26 44.66 42.09
C ALA A 92 25.37 45.07 43.07
N PHE A 93 26.63 44.66 42.82
CA PHE A 93 27.78 45.13 43.60
C PHE A 93 27.97 46.64 43.47
N HIS A 94 27.91 47.17 42.25
CA HIS A 94 28.06 48.60 42.00
C HIS A 94 27.04 49.43 42.79
N ARG A 95 25.74 49.07 42.72
CA ARG A 95 24.68 49.74 43.48
C ARG A 95 24.88 49.64 44.99
N LYS A 96 25.32 48.49 45.51
CA LYS A 96 25.59 48.33 46.95
C LYS A 96 26.74 49.19 47.45
N LEU A 97 27.78 49.35 46.62
CA LEU A 97 28.93 50.19 46.92
C LEU A 97 28.55 51.67 46.86
N GLU A 98 27.77 52.07 45.85
CA GLU A 98 27.25 53.44 45.69
C GLU A 98 26.34 53.85 46.85
N ASP A 99 25.40 52.97 47.22
CA ASP A 99 24.48 53.17 48.36
C ASP A 99 25.17 53.15 49.74
N ARG A 100 26.46 52.80 49.80
CA ARG A 100 27.21 52.53 51.05
C ARG A 100 26.54 51.49 51.96
N LYS A 101 25.75 50.58 51.38
CA LYS A 101 25.02 49.50 52.08
C LYS A 101 25.71 48.15 51.93
N TRP A 102 27.00 48.15 51.60
CA TRP A 102 27.81 46.95 51.49
C TRP A 102 28.12 46.37 52.87
N HIS A 103 27.89 45.06 53.04
CA HIS A 103 28.29 44.32 54.23
C HIS A 103 29.53 43.48 53.89
N SER A 104 30.53 43.48 54.76
CA SER A 104 31.73 42.65 54.56
C SER A 104 31.36 41.17 54.40
N MET A 105 32.04 40.50 53.47
CA MET A 105 31.87 39.07 53.24
C MET A 105 32.38 38.27 54.44
N ALA A 106 31.67 37.20 54.79
CA ALA A 106 32.05 36.28 55.86
C ALA A 106 32.26 34.87 55.28
N SER A 107 33.32 34.19 55.70
CA SER A 107 33.52 32.77 55.39
C SER A 107 32.55 31.93 56.21
N LEU A 108 31.77 31.07 55.54
CA LEU A 108 30.74 30.23 56.15
C LEU A 108 31.10 28.75 56.00
N ASN A 109 30.69 27.92 56.96
CA ASN A 109 30.89 26.46 56.92
C ASN A 109 29.55 25.73 56.83
N CYS A 110 29.37 24.94 55.77
CA CYS A 110 28.13 24.20 55.51
C CYS A 110 27.88 23.02 56.48
N MET A 111 28.92 22.49 57.13
CA MET A 111 28.81 21.28 57.95
C MET A 111 28.44 21.56 59.42
N ARG A 112 28.59 22.80 59.89
CA ARG A 112 28.27 23.18 61.27
C ARG A 112 26.83 23.63 61.38
N LYS A 113 26.02 22.94 62.18
CA LYS A 113 24.60 23.28 62.44
C LYS A 113 24.39 24.68 63.06
N SER A 114 25.43 25.31 63.61
CA SER A 114 25.36 26.63 64.25
C SER A 114 25.83 27.80 63.36
N THR A 115 26.16 27.55 62.09
CA THR A 115 26.59 28.61 61.16
C THR A 115 25.44 29.59 60.91
N LYS A 116 25.64 30.87 61.26
CA LYS A 116 24.68 31.93 60.95
C LYS A 116 24.83 32.34 59.48
N PRO A 117 23.73 32.62 58.75
CA PRO A 117 23.80 33.10 57.39
C PRO A 117 24.50 34.47 57.33
N TRP A 118 25.10 34.79 56.17
CA TRP A 118 25.71 36.09 55.96
C TRP A 118 24.65 37.20 56.08
N ASN A 119 24.87 38.15 56.98
CA ASN A 119 23.94 39.26 57.27
C ASN A 119 23.60 40.09 56.02
N GLY A 120 24.56 40.24 55.09
CA GLY A 120 24.37 40.95 53.81
C GLY A 120 23.62 40.15 52.75
N GLY A 121 23.40 38.84 52.92
CA GLY A 121 22.89 37.96 51.88
C GLY A 121 21.49 38.33 51.40
N ARG A 122 20.54 38.55 52.32
CA ARG A 122 19.17 38.99 51.97
C ARG A 122 19.17 40.35 51.29
N SER A 123 19.93 41.29 51.84
CA SER A 123 20.05 42.65 51.29
C SER A 123 20.62 42.64 49.86
N MET A 124 21.59 41.76 49.58
CA MET A 124 22.16 41.56 48.25
C MET A 124 21.13 40.94 47.29
N LEU A 125 20.45 39.87 47.73
CA LEU A 125 19.42 39.21 46.93
C LEU A 125 18.28 40.17 46.53
N GLU A 126 17.82 41.02 47.45
CA GLU A 126 16.81 42.05 47.17
C GLU A 126 17.29 43.06 46.12
N THR A 127 18.59 43.37 46.09
CA THR A 127 19.15 44.31 45.10
C THR A 127 19.27 43.66 43.73
N ILE A 128 19.57 42.36 43.69
CA ILE A 128 19.56 41.57 42.44
C ILE A 128 18.13 41.51 41.89
N LYS A 129 17.13 41.18 42.72
CA LYS A 129 15.72 41.08 42.29
C LYS A 129 15.13 42.41 41.78
N LYS A 130 15.44 43.53 42.45
CA LYS A 130 14.96 44.88 42.08
C LYS A 130 15.77 45.55 40.96
N GLY A 131 16.75 44.84 40.41
CA GLY A 131 17.63 45.36 39.37
C GLY A 131 16.98 45.33 38.00
N HIS A 132 16.51 46.48 37.49
CA HIS A 132 16.20 46.60 36.06
C HIS A 132 17.49 46.77 35.26
N ILE A 133 17.89 45.71 34.54
CA ILE A 133 19.14 45.65 33.76
C ILE A 133 18.82 45.08 32.37
N THR A 134 19.47 45.61 31.35
CA THR A 134 19.29 45.13 29.97
C THR A 134 20.59 44.50 29.48
N GLY A 135 20.55 43.20 29.19
CA GLY A 135 21.70 42.39 28.75
C GLY A 135 21.63 41.95 27.29
N LEU A 136 22.23 40.80 27.00
CA LEU A 136 22.17 40.10 25.71
C LEU A 136 20.83 39.38 25.52
N THR A 137 20.25 38.84 26.59
CA THR A 137 18.95 38.13 26.57
C THR A 137 17.75 39.09 26.61
N GLY A 138 17.99 40.40 26.70
CA GLY A 138 16.96 41.43 26.78
C GLY A 138 16.87 42.05 28.16
N VAL A 139 15.65 42.40 28.58
CA VAL A 139 15.40 42.99 29.90
C VAL A 139 15.37 41.89 30.95
N MET A 140 16.15 42.07 32.01
CA MET A 140 16.14 41.22 33.19
C MET A 140 15.42 41.95 34.31
N GLU A 141 14.27 41.41 34.69
CA GLU A 141 13.48 41.85 35.85
C GLU A 141 12.92 40.59 36.50
N PHE A 142 13.07 40.42 37.81
CA PHE A 142 12.61 39.21 38.47
C PHE A 142 11.36 39.49 39.28
N ARG A 143 10.34 38.67 39.05
CA ARG A 143 9.14 38.62 39.90
C ARG A 143 9.51 38.08 41.30
N GLU A 144 8.58 38.15 42.25
CA GLU A 144 8.85 37.68 43.61
C GLU A 144 9.26 36.19 43.67
N ASP A 145 8.71 35.38 42.76
CA ASP A 145 9.03 33.98 42.53
C ASP A 145 10.40 33.73 41.89
N GLY A 146 11.09 34.78 41.43
CA GLY A 146 12.39 34.70 40.76
C GLY A 146 12.32 34.40 39.26
N ALA A 147 11.14 34.44 38.63
CA ALA A 147 10.99 34.28 37.19
C ALA A 147 11.20 35.61 36.43
N ASN A 148 11.78 35.54 35.23
CA ASN A 148 11.88 36.69 34.32
C ASN A 148 10.64 36.71 33.39
N PRO A 149 9.79 37.76 33.40
CA PRO A 149 8.60 37.82 32.58
C PRO A 149 8.88 38.13 31.10
N TYR A 150 10.08 38.62 30.77
CA TYR A 150 10.44 39.04 29.41
C TYR A 150 10.98 37.92 28.51
N VAL A 151 10.75 36.66 28.88
CA VAL A 151 11.11 35.51 28.05
C VAL A 151 10.20 35.44 26.84
N GLN A 152 10.78 35.28 25.66
CA GLN A 152 10.08 35.19 24.38
C GLN A 152 10.42 33.88 23.67
N PHE A 153 9.42 33.25 23.09
CA PHE A 153 9.57 32.05 22.27
C PHE A 153 9.02 32.29 20.88
N GLU A 154 9.62 31.66 19.88
CA GLU A 154 9.02 31.55 18.56
C GLU A 154 8.53 30.14 18.30
N ILE A 155 7.40 30.06 17.60
CA ILE A 155 6.76 28.82 17.20
C ILE A 155 6.87 28.72 15.69
N LEU A 156 7.59 27.71 15.25
CA LEU A 156 7.85 27.39 13.85
C LEU A 156 7.03 26.15 13.46
N GLY A 157 6.53 26.13 12.24
CA GLY A 157 5.77 25.00 11.71
C GLY A 157 6.24 24.61 10.32
N THR A 158 6.18 23.31 10.04
CA THR A 158 6.46 22.78 8.71
C THR A 158 5.47 23.32 7.69
N SER A 159 5.99 23.91 6.62
CA SER A 159 5.26 24.29 5.42
C SER A 159 5.61 23.29 4.31
N TYR A 160 4.58 22.70 3.70
CA TYR A 160 4.77 21.87 2.52
C TYR A 160 4.70 22.80 1.30
N SER A 161 5.86 23.08 0.69
CA SER A 161 5.92 23.78 -0.58
C SER A 161 6.06 22.76 -1.71
N GLU A 162 5.18 22.81 -2.70
CA GLU A 162 5.15 21.87 -3.82
C GLU A 162 6.44 21.94 -4.68
N THR A 163 7.18 23.06 -4.64
CA THR A 163 8.33 23.28 -5.51
C THR A 163 9.70 23.11 -4.85
N PHE A 164 9.81 23.13 -3.51
CA PHE A 164 11.11 23.18 -2.81
C PHE A 164 11.29 22.21 -1.64
N GLY A 165 10.34 21.29 -1.42
CA GLY A 165 10.42 20.33 -0.31
C GLY A 165 9.83 20.88 0.99
N LYS A 166 10.11 20.20 2.11
CA LYS A 166 9.60 20.58 3.43
C LYS A 166 10.38 21.80 3.93
N ASP A 167 9.69 22.92 4.08
CA ASP A 167 10.27 24.16 4.59
C ASP A 167 9.68 24.49 5.97
N VAL A 168 10.23 25.50 6.65
CA VAL A 168 9.79 25.91 7.98
C VAL A 168 9.42 27.39 7.97
N ARG A 169 8.22 27.69 8.47
CA ARG A 169 7.73 29.06 8.60
C ARG A 169 7.43 29.42 10.04
N ARG A 170 7.68 30.66 10.42
CA ARG A 170 7.23 31.20 11.71
C ARG A 170 5.71 31.32 11.72
N LEU A 171 5.06 30.65 12.67
CA LEU A 171 3.60 30.67 12.84
C LEU A 171 3.16 31.72 13.86
N ALA A 172 3.90 31.82 14.97
CA ALA A 172 3.57 32.70 16.07
C ALA A 172 4.79 33.00 16.95
N THR A 173 4.66 34.03 17.79
CA THR A 173 5.55 34.32 18.91
C THR A 173 4.76 34.21 20.22
N TRP A 174 5.40 33.78 21.30
CA TRP A 174 4.78 33.72 22.62
C TRP A 174 5.62 34.49 23.64
N ASP A 175 4.96 35.25 24.50
CA ASP A 175 5.57 35.91 25.67
C ASP A 175 4.75 35.62 26.94
N SER A 176 5.34 35.82 28.12
CA SER A 176 4.67 35.51 29.39
C SER A 176 3.54 36.48 29.75
N GLU A 177 3.45 37.65 29.12
CA GLU A 177 2.49 38.70 29.49
C GLU A 177 1.29 38.82 28.54
N LYS A 178 1.55 38.78 27.24
CA LYS A 178 0.56 38.89 26.15
C LYS A 178 0.15 37.51 25.63
N GLY A 179 0.93 36.46 25.91
CA GLY A 179 0.65 35.10 25.47
C GLY A 179 0.96 34.89 24.00
N LEU A 180 0.14 34.10 23.31
CA LEU A 180 0.35 33.75 21.90
C LEU A 180 -0.01 34.93 20.99
N ASN A 181 0.98 35.46 20.29
CA ASN A 181 0.84 36.46 19.24
C ASN A 181 1.09 35.82 17.86
N GLY A 182 0.01 35.52 17.14
CA GLY A 182 0.03 34.85 15.84
C GLY A 182 -1.16 33.91 15.68
N SER A 183 -1.13 33.06 14.66
CA SER A 183 -2.14 32.03 14.45
C SER A 183 -1.48 30.69 14.20
N LEU A 184 -1.86 29.70 15.01
CA LEU A 184 -1.50 28.30 14.81
C LEU A 184 -2.52 27.57 13.93
N GLN A 185 -3.57 28.27 13.45
CA GLN A 185 -4.52 27.67 12.55
C GLN A 185 -3.87 27.43 11.19
N GLU A 186 -3.89 26.17 10.80
CA GLU A 186 -3.50 25.75 9.46
C GLU A 186 -4.47 26.39 8.47
N ARG A 187 -3.98 27.34 7.66
CA ARG A 187 -4.71 27.71 6.43
C ARG A 187 -4.80 26.44 5.61
N ARG A 188 -5.98 25.79 5.60
CA ARG A 188 -6.26 24.71 4.65
C ARG A 188 -5.91 25.28 3.27
N LEU A 189 -5.13 24.55 2.47
CA LEU A 189 -4.89 24.89 1.06
C LEU A 189 -6.20 25.03 0.24
N GLY A 190 -7.37 24.71 0.82
CA GLY A 190 -8.69 24.71 0.18
C GLY A 190 -9.30 26.07 -0.19
N SER A 191 -8.50 27.12 -0.39
CA SER A 191 -9.00 28.37 -0.97
C SER A 191 -8.10 28.97 -2.06
N ASP A 192 -6.94 28.38 -2.36
CA ASP A 192 -5.97 29.02 -3.27
C ASP A 192 -6.33 28.87 -4.76
N LEU A 193 -7.25 27.95 -5.10
CA LEU A 193 -7.71 27.74 -6.47
C LEU A 193 -9.11 28.30 -6.74
N GLN A 194 -9.68 29.04 -5.79
CA GLN A 194 -11.01 29.65 -5.98
C GLN A 194 -10.98 30.69 -7.11
N GLY A 195 -11.81 30.45 -8.14
CA GLY A 195 -11.91 31.33 -9.30
C GLY A 195 -10.99 30.99 -10.48
N LEU A 196 -10.10 30.00 -10.34
CA LEU A 196 -9.31 29.46 -11.45
C LEU A 196 -10.16 28.50 -12.29
N THR A 197 -9.95 28.52 -13.61
CA THR A 197 -10.53 27.57 -14.55
C THR A 197 -9.41 26.75 -15.18
N LEU A 198 -9.29 25.48 -14.81
CA LEU A 198 -8.22 24.59 -15.25
C LEU A 198 -8.60 23.87 -16.55
N LYS A 199 -7.66 23.75 -17.49
CA LYS A 199 -7.80 22.93 -18.69
C LYS A 199 -7.41 21.49 -18.38
N VAL A 200 -8.36 20.58 -18.49
CA VAL A 200 -8.19 19.18 -18.14
C VAL A 200 -8.17 18.32 -19.40
N VAL A 201 -7.08 17.61 -19.65
CA VAL A 201 -6.98 16.65 -20.74
C VAL A 201 -7.36 15.24 -20.26
N THR A 202 -8.04 14.48 -21.11
CA THR A 202 -8.47 13.11 -20.79
C THR A 202 -8.35 12.16 -22.00
N VAL A 203 -8.42 10.85 -21.73
CA VAL A 203 -8.55 9.77 -22.71
C VAL A 203 -9.78 8.95 -22.34
N LEU A 204 -10.56 8.56 -23.35
CA LEU A 204 -11.77 7.75 -23.18
C LEU A 204 -11.39 6.30 -22.86
N GLU A 205 -11.86 5.82 -21.72
CA GLU A 205 -11.63 4.47 -21.23
C GLU A 205 -12.79 4.08 -20.31
N GLU A 206 -13.54 3.04 -20.63
CA GLU A 206 -14.67 2.60 -19.80
C GLU A 206 -14.16 1.78 -18.60
N PRO A 207 -14.68 1.99 -17.36
CA PRO A 207 -15.72 2.92 -16.93
C PRO A 207 -15.18 4.24 -16.34
N PHE A 208 -13.91 4.59 -16.61
CA PHE A 208 -13.24 5.75 -16.02
C PHE A 208 -13.69 7.07 -16.64
N VAL A 209 -13.72 7.14 -17.97
CA VAL A 209 -14.11 8.33 -18.73
C VAL A 209 -14.88 7.88 -19.97
N MET A 210 -16.15 8.26 -20.00
CA MET A 210 -17.12 7.90 -21.02
C MET A 210 -17.82 9.16 -21.52
N VAL A 211 -18.25 9.15 -22.78
CA VAL A 211 -19.10 10.21 -23.29
C VAL A 211 -20.52 9.96 -22.78
N ALA A 212 -21.12 10.94 -22.10
CA ALA A 212 -22.53 10.89 -21.77
C ALA A 212 -23.36 11.08 -23.04
N GLU A 213 -24.52 10.43 -23.11
CA GLU A 213 -25.42 10.60 -24.26
C GLU A 213 -25.86 12.06 -24.34
N ASN A 214 -25.54 12.70 -25.46
CA ASN A 214 -25.88 14.10 -25.69
C ASN A 214 -27.37 14.23 -25.98
N ILE A 215 -28.06 15.04 -25.18
CA ILE A 215 -29.31 15.67 -25.60
C ILE A 215 -28.92 16.82 -26.55
N LEU A 216 -29.51 16.85 -27.75
CA LEU A 216 -29.17 17.75 -28.85
C LEU A 216 -28.99 19.21 -28.37
N GLY A 217 -27.80 19.78 -28.56
CA GLY A 217 -27.49 21.20 -28.25
C GLY A 217 -26.72 21.48 -26.95
N GLN A 218 -26.45 20.46 -26.11
CA GLN A 218 -25.59 20.63 -24.93
C GLN A 218 -24.11 20.27 -25.21
N PRO A 219 -23.14 20.91 -24.52
CA PRO A 219 -21.74 20.54 -24.62
C PRO A 219 -21.53 19.07 -24.22
N LYS A 220 -20.59 18.39 -24.90
CA LYS A 220 -20.24 16.99 -24.61
C LYS A 220 -19.95 16.85 -23.12
N ARG A 221 -20.81 16.12 -22.42
CA ARG A 221 -20.63 15.85 -20.99
C ARG A 221 -19.88 14.52 -20.86
N TYR A 222 -18.77 14.52 -20.13
CA TYR A 222 -18.07 13.29 -19.77
C TYR A 222 -18.68 12.73 -18.48
N LYS A 223 -18.68 11.40 -18.34
CA LYS A 223 -19.13 10.69 -17.14
C LYS A 223 -18.18 9.53 -16.85
N GLY A 224 -18.11 9.07 -15.60
CA GLY A 224 -17.30 7.92 -15.23
C GLY A 224 -16.49 8.16 -13.96
N PHE A 225 -15.81 7.12 -13.48
CA PHE A 225 -15.14 7.15 -12.18
C PHE A 225 -14.11 8.28 -12.05
N SER A 226 -13.28 8.51 -13.08
CA SER A 226 -12.28 9.58 -13.06
C SER A 226 -12.94 10.96 -13.08
N ILE A 227 -14.09 11.10 -13.73
CA ILE A 227 -14.85 12.36 -13.76
C ILE A 227 -15.46 12.67 -12.39
N ASP A 228 -16.01 11.67 -11.71
CA ASP A 228 -16.55 11.84 -10.36
C ASP A 228 -15.46 12.27 -9.36
N VAL A 229 -14.24 11.74 -9.52
CA VAL A 229 -13.06 12.18 -8.75
C VAL A 229 -12.71 13.64 -9.06
N LEU A 230 -12.70 14.04 -10.35
CA LEU A 230 -12.43 15.42 -10.74
C LEU A 230 -13.47 16.39 -10.16
N ASP A 231 -14.75 16.03 -10.20
CA ASP A 231 -15.85 16.83 -9.65
C ASP A 231 -15.72 16.99 -8.13
N ALA A 232 -15.36 15.93 -7.42
CA ALA A 232 -15.11 15.98 -5.98
C ALA A 232 -13.91 16.89 -5.64
N LEU A 233 -12.83 16.82 -6.43
CA LEU A 233 -11.66 17.70 -6.27
C LEU A 233 -12.01 19.16 -6.55
N ALA A 234 -12.73 19.43 -7.65
CA ALA A 234 -13.18 20.76 -8.02
C ALA A 234 -14.06 21.39 -6.93
N LYS A 235 -14.98 20.61 -6.36
CA LYS A 235 -15.84 21.06 -5.26
C LYS A 235 -15.07 21.34 -3.96
N ASN A 236 -14.10 20.50 -3.62
CA ASN A 236 -13.34 20.62 -2.38
C ASN A 236 -12.29 21.75 -2.42
N LEU A 237 -11.67 21.97 -3.58
CA LEU A 237 -10.61 22.97 -3.77
C LEU A 237 -11.12 24.29 -4.37
N GLY A 238 -12.35 24.31 -4.91
CA GLY A 238 -13.02 25.52 -5.38
C GLY A 238 -12.65 25.98 -6.79
N PHE A 239 -11.98 25.15 -7.59
CA PHE A 239 -11.65 25.47 -8.98
C PHE A 239 -12.79 25.06 -9.94
N LYS A 240 -12.85 25.73 -11.09
CA LYS A 240 -13.64 25.30 -12.26
C LYS A 240 -12.73 24.59 -13.24
N TYR A 241 -13.30 23.79 -14.14
CA TYR A 241 -12.49 23.11 -15.15
C TYR A 241 -13.21 23.01 -16.50
N GLU A 242 -12.40 22.96 -17.56
CA GLU A 242 -12.82 22.65 -18.93
C GLU A 242 -12.11 21.37 -19.37
N ILE A 243 -12.90 20.33 -19.64
CA ILE A 243 -12.37 19.01 -19.99
C ILE A 243 -12.44 18.75 -21.49
N TYR A 244 -11.35 18.23 -22.06
CA TYR A 244 -11.27 17.84 -23.46
C TYR A 244 -10.48 16.53 -23.64
N GLN A 245 -10.80 15.81 -24.71
CA GLN A 245 -10.11 14.58 -25.06
C GLN A 245 -8.78 14.89 -25.77
N ALA A 246 -7.72 14.16 -25.44
CA ALA A 246 -6.44 14.21 -26.13
C ALA A 246 -6.64 14.00 -27.65
N PRO A 247 -6.05 14.85 -28.53
CA PRO A 247 -6.30 14.80 -29.98
C PRO A 247 -5.95 13.47 -30.64
N ASP A 248 -4.93 12.77 -30.14
CA ASP A 248 -4.48 11.47 -30.62
C ASP A 248 -5.12 10.29 -29.87
N GLY A 249 -5.91 10.56 -28.82
CA GLY A 249 -6.54 9.55 -27.99
C GLY A 249 -5.58 8.65 -27.20
N LYS A 250 -4.30 9.04 -27.06
CA LYS A 250 -3.28 8.23 -26.38
C LYS A 250 -2.96 8.76 -24.98
N TYR A 251 -2.53 7.86 -24.09
CA TYR A 251 -2.07 8.24 -22.74
C TYR A 251 -0.78 9.06 -22.77
N GLY A 252 0.19 8.62 -23.57
CA GLY A 252 1.47 9.29 -23.77
C GLY A 252 2.64 8.33 -23.67
N GLN A 253 3.50 8.40 -24.69
CA GLN A 253 4.71 7.61 -24.87
C GLN A 253 5.80 8.50 -25.47
N GLN A 254 7.06 8.22 -25.12
CA GLN A 254 8.20 8.87 -25.71
C GLN A 254 8.45 8.36 -27.14
N LEU A 255 8.45 9.27 -28.10
CA LEU A 255 8.77 9.01 -29.49
C LEU A 255 10.29 8.95 -29.71
N GLN A 256 10.73 8.38 -30.83
CA GLN A 256 12.16 8.23 -31.15
C GLN A 256 12.93 9.56 -31.21
N ASN A 257 12.22 10.66 -31.50
CA ASN A 257 12.77 12.02 -31.51
C ASN A 257 12.88 12.64 -30.11
N GLY A 258 12.58 11.89 -29.04
CA GLY A 258 12.58 12.36 -27.65
C GLY A 258 11.32 13.13 -27.23
N SER A 259 10.41 13.46 -28.15
CA SER A 259 9.16 14.15 -27.84
C SER A 259 8.09 13.20 -27.29
N TRP A 260 7.12 13.74 -26.56
CA TRP A 260 6.02 12.97 -25.97
C TRP A 260 4.71 13.29 -26.67
N ASN A 261 3.90 12.25 -26.90
CA ASN A 261 2.53 12.37 -27.41
C ASN A 261 1.48 12.18 -26.29
N GLY A 262 0.21 12.10 -26.65
CA GLY A 262 -0.89 11.82 -25.72
C GLY A 262 -1.13 12.90 -24.68
N MET A 263 -1.83 12.52 -23.61
CA MET A 263 -2.06 13.39 -22.46
C MET A 263 -0.76 13.92 -21.84
N ILE A 264 0.28 13.09 -21.75
CA ILE A 264 1.60 13.50 -21.25
C ILE A 264 2.19 14.61 -22.13
N GLY A 265 2.10 14.47 -23.46
CA GLY A 265 2.54 15.50 -24.41
C GLY A 265 1.77 16.81 -24.26
N GLU A 266 0.46 16.76 -24.02
CA GLU A 266 -0.36 17.96 -23.79
C GLU A 266 0.03 18.70 -22.49
N LEU A 267 0.42 17.97 -21.44
CA LEU A 267 0.94 18.56 -20.20
C LEU A 267 2.32 19.20 -20.40
N ILE A 268 3.26 18.49 -21.03
CA ILE A 268 4.63 18.99 -21.28
C ILE A 268 4.59 20.27 -22.13
N ASN A 269 3.71 20.31 -23.12
CA ASN A 269 3.52 21.47 -23.99
C ASN A 269 2.67 22.59 -23.34
N LYS A 270 2.27 22.45 -22.07
CA LYS A 270 1.45 23.40 -21.31
C LYS A 270 0.12 23.75 -21.99
N ARG A 271 -0.47 22.78 -22.70
CA ARG A 271 -1.80 22.91 -23.32
C ARG A 271 -2.92 22.50 -22.36
N ALA A 272 -2.60 21.60 -21.45
CA ALA A 272 -3.43 21.23 -20.30
C ALA A 272 -2.73 21.61 -19.00
N ASP A 273 -3.53 21.95 -17.99
CA ASP A 273 -3.07 22.20 -16.62
C ASP A 273 -3.12 20.92 -15.77
N LEU A 274 -4.03 20.00 -16.11
CA LEU A 274 -4.23 18.73 -15.41
C LEU A 274 -4.58 17.63 -16.43
N ALA A 275 -4.12 16.40 -16.17
CA ALA A 275 -4.57 15.22 -16.91
C ALA A 275 -5.29 14.28 -15.96
N ILE A 276 -6.45 13.76 -16.37
CA ILE A 276 -7.18 12.76 -15.61
C ILE A 276 -7.79 11.70 -16.52
N SER A 277 -7.47 10.44 -16.26
CA SER A 277 -7.99 9.24 -16.92
C SER A 277 -7.44 8.02 -16.16
N ALA A 278 -7.60 6.81 -16.69
CA ALA A 278 -7.01 5.57 -16.19
C ALA A 278 -5.48 5.48 -16.45
N ILE A 279 -4.74 6.57 -16.22
CA ILE A 279 -3.31 6.64 -16.54
C ILE A 279 -2.47 5.87 -15.52
N THR A 280 -1.63 4.96 -16.01
CA THR A 280 -0.63 4.26 -15.20
C THR A 280 0.58 5.15 -14.92
N ILE A 281 0.99 5.23 -13.66
CA ILE A 281 2.24 5.87 -13.23
C ILE A 281 3.40 4.93 -13.60
N THR A 282 4.31 5.39 -14.48
CA THR A 282 5.53 4.66 -14.85
C THR A 282 6.76 5.56 -14.63
N PRO A 283 7.97 4.99 -14.42
CA PRO A 283 9.18 5.78 -14.20
C PRO A 283 9.47 6.76 -15.34
N GLU A 284 9.21 6.37 -16.58
CA GLU A 284 9.43 7.20 -17.77
C GLU A 284 8.51 8.42 -17.76
N ARG A 285 7.23 8.25 -17.38
CA ARG A 285 6.26 9.35 -17.29
C ARG A 285 6.56 10.26 -16.09
N GLU A 286 6.90 9.68 -14.95
CA GLU A 286 7.25 10.43 -13.72
C GLU A 286 8.51 11.28 -13.91
N SER A 287 9.39 10.91 -14.84
CA SER A 287 10.58 11.72 -15.17
C SER A 287 10.28 13.04 -15.90
N VAL A 288 9.07 13.21 -16.45
CA VAL A 288 8.69 14.36 -17.29
C VAL A 288 7.46 15.12 -16.80
N VAL A 289 6.61 14.50 -15.98
CA VAL A 289 5.46 15.13 -15.34
C VAL A 289 5.32 14.66 -13.89
N ASP A 290 4.79 15.52 -13.03
CA ASP A 290 4.51 15.17 -11.65
C ASP A 290 3.17 14.42 -11.52
N PHE A 291 3.15 13.39 -10.67
CA PHE A 291 1.94 12.63 -10.35
C PHE A 291 1.48 12.88 -8.92
N SER A 292 0.17 12.90 -8.72
CA SER A 292 -0.42 12.78 -7.40
C SER A 292 -0.21 11.37 -6.84
N LYS A 293 -0.67 11.15 -5.60
CA LYS A 293 -0.90 9.77 -5.15
C LYS A 293 -1.97 9.12 -6.02
N ARG A 294 -1.74 7.86 -6.38
CA ARG A 294 -2.70 7.04 -7.12
C ARG A 294 -3.98 6.91 -6.31
N TYR A 295 -5.11 7.03 -6.99
CA TYR A 295 -6.44 6.89 -6.38
C TYR A 295 -7.00 5.46 -6.50
N MET A 296 -6.34 4.58 -7.26
CA MET A 296 -6.73 3.19 -7.46
C MET A 296 -5.48 2.32 -7.63
N ASP A 297 -5.45 1.19 -6.91
CA ASP A 297 -4.45 0.14 -7.08
C ASP A 297 -5.01 -0.95 -8.00
N TYR A 298 -4.21 -1.38 -8.98
CA TYR A 298 -4.54 -2.53 -9.82
C TYR A 298 -3.31 -3.38 -10.10
N SER A 299 -3.54 -4.64 -10.47
CA SER A 299 -2.50 -5.58 -10.90
C SER A 299 -2.76 -6.04 -12.33
N VAL A 300 -1.69 -6.43 -13.02
CA VAL A 300 -1.79 -7.04 -14.36
C VAL A 300 -2.23 -8.48 -14.20
N GLY A 301 -3.37 -8.83 -14.79
CA GLY A 301 -3.93 -10.19 -14.79
C GLY A 301 -3.98 -10.80 -16.19
N ILE A 302 -4.29 -12.10 -16.24
CA ILE A 302 -4.53 -12.84 -17.48
C ILE A 302 -6.04 -12.99 -17.66
N LEU A 303 -6.55 -12.58 -18.82
CA LEU A 303 -7.94 -12.79 -19.21
C LEU A 303 -8.01 -13.92 -20.24
N ILE A 304 -8.78 -14.97 -19.95
CA ILE A 304 -9.02 -16.09 -20.86
C ILE A 304 -10.51 -16.31 -21.07
N LYS A 305 -10.90 -16.80 -22.25
CA LYS A 305 -12.28 -17.22 -22.51
C LYS A 305 -12.62 -18.37 -21.56
N LYS A 306 -13.79 -18.29 -20.92
CA LYS A 306 -14.33 -19.39 -20.12
C LYS A 306 -14.45 -20.64 -21.02
N PRO A 307 -13.84 -21.78 -20.64
CA PRO A 307 -13.95 -23.00 -21.43
C PRO A 307 -15.42 -23.45 -21.50
N GLU A 308 -15.85 -23.85 -22.70
CA GLU A 308 -17.17 -24.43 -22.91
C GLU A 308 -17.16 -25.88 -22.41
N GLU A 309 -18.13 -26.24 -21.56
CA GLU A 309 -18.29 -27.60 -21.06
C GLU A 309 -18.73 -28.53 -22.20
N LYS A 310 -17.81 -29.36 -22.69
CA LYS A 310 -18.12 -30.40 -23.68
C LYS A 310 -18.58 -31.65 -22.95
N ILE A 311 -19.84 -32.04 -23.15
CA ILE A 311 -20.36 -33.32 -22.66
C ILE A 311 -19.70 -34.44 -23.48
N ASN A 312 -18.75 -35.13 -22.87
CA ASN A 312 -18.12 -36.29 -23.50
C ASN A 312 -19.01 -37.53 -23.25
N ILE A 313 -19.37 -38.26 -24.30
CA ILE A 313 -20.21 -39.48 -24.21
C ILE A 313 -19.50 -40.58 -23.39
N PHE A 314 -18.16 -40.56 -23.35
CA PHE A 314 -17.36 -41.46 -22.52
C PHE A 314 -17.40 -41.14 -21.01
N SER A 315 -18.06 -40.04 -20.59
CA SER A 315 -18.27 -39.72 -19.17
C SER A 315 -18.99 -40.83 -18.39
N LEU A 316 -19.75 -41.70 -19.08
CA LEU A 316 -20.42 -42.85 -18.45
C LEU A 316 -19.41 -43.87 -17.88
N PHE A 317 -18.20 -43.96 -18.42
CA PHE A 317 -17.15 -44.87 -17.94
C PHE A 317 -16.21 -44.23 -16.92
N ALA A 318 -16.23 -42.91 -16.78
CA ALA A 318 -15.40 -42.14 -15.85
C ALA A 318 -15.58 -42.47 -14.35
N PRO A 319 -16.73 -42.95 -13.83
CA PRO A 319 -16.91 -43.20 -12.39
C PRO A 319 -15.99 -44.27 -11.78
N PHE A 320 -15.39 -45.13 -12.61
CA PHE A 320 -14.42 -46.13 -12.19
C PHE A 320 -13.17 -46.09 -13.08
N ASP A 321 -12.00 -46.27 -12.47
CA ASP A 321 -10.76 -46.44 -13.20
C ASP A 321 -10.81 -47.68 -14.08
N PHE A 322 -10.05 -47.64 -15.17
CA PHE A 322 -9.91 -48.77 -16.09
C PHE A 322 -9.52 -50.08 -15.38
N ALA A 323 -8.67 -49.99 -14.34
CA ALA A 323 -8.29 -51.15 -13.53
C ALA A 323 -9.49 -51.80 -12.80
N VAL A 324 -10.41 -50.99 -12.27
CA VAL A 324 -11.61 -51.49 -11.58
C VAL A 324 -12.56 -52.16 -12.58
N TRP A 325 -12.74 -51.56 -13.76
CA TRP A 325 -13.50 -52.17 -14.86
C TRP A 325 -12.91 -53.52 -15.28
N ALA A 326 -11.59 -53.61 -15.42
CA ALA A 326 -10.91 -54.86 -15.73
C ALA A 326 -11.11 -55.93 -14.64
N CYS A 327 -11.05 -55.54 -13.36
CA CYS A 327 -11.32 -56.44 -12.24
C CYS A 327 -12.77 -56.96 -12.23
N ILE A 328 -13.75 -56.11 -12.51
CA ILE A 328 -15.17 -56.52 -12.62
C ILE A 328 -15.34 -57.51 -13.78
N ALA A 329 -14.77 -57.20 -14.95
CA ALA A 329 -14.82 -58.07 -16.12
C ALA A 329 -14.16 -59.43 -15.87
N ALA A 330 -13.09 -59.49 -15.08
CA ALA A 330 -12.43 -60.73 -14.68
C ALA A 330 -13.18 -61.50 -13.58
N ALA A 331 -13.85 -60.80 -12.66
CA ALA A 331 -14.58 -61.43 -11.55
C ALA A 331 -15.79 -62.26 -12.05
N ILE A 332 -16.49 -61.80 -13.09
CA ILE A 332 -17.66 -62.47 -13.67
C ILE A 332 -17.34 -63.92 -14.12
N PRO A 333 -16.33 -64.18 -14.97
CA PRO A 333 -15.98 -65.54 -15.37
C PRO A 333 -15.40 -66.35 -14.20
N ILE A 334 -14.65 -65.74 -13.27
CA ILE A 334 -14.10 -66.45 -12.09
C ILE A 334 -15.22 -67.02 -11.22
N VAL A 335 -16.23 -66.20 -10.90
CA VAL A 335 -17.38 -66.63 -10.11
C VAL A 335 -18.26 -67.61 -10.91
N GLY A 336 -18.39 -67.41 -12.22
CA GLY A 336 -19.08 -68.35 -13.12
C GLY A 336 -18.43 -69.74 -13.14
N VAL A 337 -17.09 -69.81 -13.20
CA VAL A 337 -16.33 -71.07 -13.11
C VAL A 337 -16.50 -71.71 -11.73
N LEU A 338 -16.46 -70.92 -10.64
CA LEU A 338 -16.69 -71.43 -9.29
C LEU A 338 -18.08 -72.06 -9.14
N ILE A 339 -19.13 -71.40 -9.65
CA ILE A 339 -20.50 -71.93 -9.66
C ILE A 339 -20.59 -73.20 -10.52
N PHE A 340 -19.95 -73.22 -11.69
CA PHE A 340 -19.91 -74.40 -12.56
C PHE A 340 -19.26 -75.61 -11.86
N VAL A 341 -18.12 -75.42 -11.18
CA VAL A 341 -17.44 -76.46 -10.42
C VAL A 341 -18.31 -76.96 -9.26
N LEU A 342 -18.93 -76.06 -8.50
CA LEU A 342 -19.82 -76.42 -7.40
C LEU A 342 -21.05 -77.21 -7.87
N ASN A 343 -21.61 -76.86 -9.03
CA ASN A 343 -22.69 -77.61 -9.67
C ASN A 343 -22.25 -78.99 -10.13
N ARG A 344 -21.05 -79.13 -10.68
CA ARG A 344 -20.51 -80.43 -11.09
C ARG A 344 -20.26 -81.35 -9.90
N ILE A 345 -19.70 -80.82 -8.81
CA ILE A 345 -19.50 -81.57 -7.56
C ILE A 345 -20.86 -82.02 -6.99
N GLN A 346 -21.87 -81.16 -7.01
CA GLN A 346 -23.22 -81.51 -6.58
C GLN A 346 -23.88 -82.55 -7.48
N ALA A 347 -23.73 -82.44 -8.80
CA ALA A 347 -24.26 -83.42 -9.74
C ALA A 347 -23.63 -84.80 -9.56
N VAL A 348 -22.31 -84.86 -9.30
CA VAL A 348 -21.60 -86.12 -8.98
C VAL A 348 -22.07 -86.70 -7.65
N ARG A 349 -22.30 -85.87 -6.61
CA ARG A 349 -22.87 -86.35 -5.34
C ARG A 349 -24.33 -86.82 -5.47
N ALA A 350 -25.10 -86.18 -6.35
CA ALA A 350 -26.50 -86.50 -6.59
C ALA A 350 -26.72 -87.75 -7.46
N GLN A 351 -25.71 -88.21 -8.22
CA GLN A 351 -25.80 -89.51 -8.94
C GLN A 351 -25.97 -90.72 -7.99
N ASN A 352 -25.72 -90.56 -6.68
CA ASN A 352 -25.98 -91.57 -5.67
C ASN A 352 -27.42 -91.54 -5.10
N ALA A 353 -28.28 -90.61 -5.53
CA ALA A 353 -29.69 -90.52 -5.13
C ALA A 353 -30.59 -90.40 -6.38
N SER A 354 -31.62 -91.24 -6.47
CA SER A 354 -32.50 -91.32 -7.64
C SER A 354 -33.40 -90.09 -7.79
N GLN A 355 -32.91 -89.06 -8.50
CA GLN A 355 -33.65 -88.23 -9.48
C GLN A 355 -32.76 -87.07 -9.99
N PRO A 356 -32.45 -86.97 -11.30
CA PRO A 356 -31.74 -85.81 -11.84
C PRO A 356 -32.75 -84.75 -12.32
N SER A 357 -32.87 -83.64 -11.58
CA SER A 357 -33.42 -82.40 -12.15
C SER A 357 -32.29 -81.67 -12.87
N PRO A 358 -32.36 -81.41 -14.19
CA PRO A 358 -31.33 -80.61 -14.87
C PRO A 358 -31.37 -79.18 -14.32
N SER A 359 -30.36 -78.80 -13.55
CA SER A 359 -30.21 -77.41 -13.11
C SER A 359 -29.83 -76.53 -14.29
N ALA A 360 -30.45 -75.34 -14.39
CA ALA A 360 -30.24 -74.36 -15.45
C ALA A 360 -28.80 -73.83 -15.58
N SER A 361 -27.88 -74.30 -14.74
CA SER A 361 -26.47 -73.89 -14.66
C SER A 361 -25.49 -75.06 -14.91
N SER A 362 -25.94 -76.08 -15.67
CA SER A 362 -25.17 -77.30 -15.99
C SER A 362 -24.03 -77.09 -17.01
N THR A 363 -24.06 -76.00 -17.76
CA THR A 363 -23.03 -75.60 -18.73
C THR A 363 -22.24 -74.38 -18.23
N LEU A 364 -20.95 -74.30 -18.58
CA LEU A 364 -20.10 -73.16 -18.18
C LEU A 364 -20.66 -71.83 -18.66
N HIS A 365 -21.16 -71.79 -19.91
CA HIS A 365 -21.81 -70.62 -20.48
C HIS A 365 -23.04 -70.20 -19.66
N SER A 366 -23.91 -71.15 -19.29
CA SER A 366 -25.08 -70.84 -18.46
C SER A 366 -24.71 -70.33 -17.06
N ALA A 367 -23.63 -70.83 -16.45
CA ALA A 367 -23.16 -70.36 -15.15
C ALA A 367 -22.62 -68.92 -15.22
N ILE A 368 -21.81 -68.61 -16.25
CA ILE A 368 -21.31 -67.24 -16.49
C ILE A 368 -22.46 -66.29 -16.81
N TRP A 369 -23.43 -66.72 -17.63
CA TRP A 369 -24.61 -65.92 -17.98
C TRP A 369 -25.47 -65.58 -16.76
N VAL A 370 -25.67 -66.52 -15.83
CA VAL A 370 -26.39 -66.27 -14.58
C VAL A 370 -25.65 -65.27 -13.70
N VAL A 371 -24.32 -65.36 -13.61
CA VAL A 371 -23.47 -64.42 -12.84
C VAL A 371 -23.51 -63.02 -13.47
N TYR A 372 -23.43 -62.93 -14.80
CA TYR A 372 -23.55 -61.69 -15.55
C TYR A 372 -24.95 -61.07 -15.42
N GLY A 373 -26.01 -61.86 -15.56
CA GLY A 373 -27.40 -61.41 -15.40
C GLY A 373 -27.65 -60.88 -13.97
N ALA A 374 -27.12 -61.56 -12.95
CA ALA A 374 -27.14 -61.06 -11.59
C ALA A 374 -26.39 -59.72 -11.44
N PHE A 375 -25.27 -59.54 -12.13
CA PHE A 375 -24.48 -58.30 -12.12
C PHE A 375 -25.23 -57.11 -12.76
N VAL A 376 -25.89 -57.34 -13.90
CA VAL A 376 -26.69 -56.32 -14.61
C VAL A 376 -28.08 -56.15 -13.97
N GLN A 377 -28.35 -56.80 -12.84
CA GLN A 377 -29.65 -56.79 -12.14
C GLN A 377 -30.81 -57.33 -13.00
N GLN A 378 -30.49 -58.10 -14.04
CA GLN A 378 -31.44 -58.82 -14.88
C GLN A 378 -31.42 -60.30 -14.49
N GLY A 379 -32.06 -60.60 -13.35
CA GLY A 379 -32.08 -61.94 -12.78
C GLY A 379 -32.88 -62.94 -13.63
N GLY A 380 -32.35 -64.15 -13.78
CA GLY A 380 -33.10 -65.33 -14.26
C GLY A 380 -33.47 -66.24 -13.10
N GLU A 381 -34.62 -66.91 -13.18
CA GLU A 381 -35.07 -67.89 -12.18
C GLU A 381 -34.16 -69.13 -12.19
N SER A 382 -33.08 -69.09 -11.40
CA SER A 382 -32.20 -70.23 -11.18
C SER A 382 -32.39 -70.77 -9.78
N THR A 383 -32.99 -71.97 -9.66
CA THR A 383 -33.15 -72.66 -8.37
C THR A 383 -31.78 -73.10 -7.85
N VAL A 384 -31.30 -72.43 -6.80
CA VAL A 384 -30.05 -72.76 -6.12
C VAL A 384 -30.30 -73.88 -5.09
N ASN A 385 -29.88 -75.10 -5.43
CA ASN A 385 -30.26 -76.31 -4.70
C ASN A 385 -29.34 -76.67 -3.51
N SER A 386 -28.24 -75.95 -3.29
CA SER A 386 -27.26 -76.24 -2.21
C SER A 386 -26.87 -75.02 -1.40
N VAL A 387 -26.63 -75.22 -0.10
CA VAL A 387 -26.17 -74.20 0.86
C VAL A 387 -24.87 -73.54 0.39
N ALA A 388 -23.90 -74.29 -0.13
CA ALA A 388 -22.64 -73.74 -0.61
C ALA A 388 -22.83 -72.78 -1.80
N MET A 389 -23.73 -73.13 -2.72
CA MET A 389 -24.06 -72.30 -3.88
C MET A 389 -24.85 -71.05 -3.48
N ARG A 390 -25.69 -71.14 -2.42
CA ARG A 390 -26.39 -69.98 -1.83
C ARG A 390 -25.43 -69.00 -1.18
N ILE A 391 -24.39 -69.48 -0.49
CA ILE A 391 -23.37 -68.61 0.12
C ILE A 391 -22.59 -67.87 -0.98
N VAL A 392 -22.14 -68.58 -2.02
CA VAL A 392 -21.41 -67.96 -3.14
C VAL A 392 -22.29 -66.95 -3.87
N MET A 393 -23.54 -67.31 -4.19
CA MET A 393 -24.48 -66.40 -4.85
C MET A 393 -24.83 -65.20 -3.96
N GLY A 394 -25.01 -65.41 -2.65
CA GLY A 394 -25.24 -64.32 -1.69
C GLY A 394 -24.07 -63.35 -1.59
N SER A 395 -22.83 -63.84 -1.60
CA SER A 395 -21.63 -63.00 -1.66
C SER A 395 -21.52 -62.24 -2.97
N TRP A 396 -21.89 -62.86 -4.10
CA TRP A 396 -21.91 -62.21 -5.42
C TRP A 396 -22.97 -61.12 -5.52
N TRP A 397 -24.15 -61.34 -4.93
CA TRP A 397 -25.19 -60.32 -4.83
C TRP A 397 -24.75 -59.13 -3.98
N LEU A 398 -24.11 -59.38 -2.83
CA LEU A 398 -23.57 -58.31 -1.99
C LEU A 398 -22.50 -57.50 -2.75
N PHE A 399 -21.58 -58.18 -3.44
CA PHE A 399 -20.57 -57.55 -4.29
C PHE A 399 -21.20 -56.68 -5.39
N THR A 400 -22.17 -57.24 -6.11
CA THR A 400 -22.90 -56.51 -7.16
C THR A 400 -23.60 -55.27 -6.61
N LEU A 401 -24.28 -55.39 -5.47
CA LEU A 401 -24.97 -54.27 -4.82
C LEU A 401 -23.98 -53.15 -4.48
N ILE A 402 -22.84 -53.49 -3.87
CA ILE A 402 -21.79 -52.51 -3.52
C ILE A 402 -21.25 -51.81 -4.78
N VAL A 403 -20.95 -52.58 -5.84
CA VAL A 403 -20.41 -52.03 -7.09
C VAL A 403 -21.44 -51.12 -7.78
N CYS A 404 -22.69 -51.55 -7.93
CA CYS A 404 -23.74 -50.74 -8.53
C CYS A 404 -24.00 -49.46 -7.72
N SER A 405 -24.09 -49.57 -6.39
CA SER A 405 -24.28 -48.42 -5.50
C SER A 405 -23.14 -47.41 -5.63
N SER A 406 -21.89 -47.88 -5.58
CA SER A 406 -20.69 -47.05 -5.75
C SER A 406 -20.63 -46.38 -7.12
N TYR A 407 -20.97 -47.11 -8.20
CA TYR A 407 -21.05 -46.56 -9.55
C TYR A 407 -22.09 -45.44 -9.62
N THR A 408 -23.29 -45.67 -9.09
CA THR A 408 -24.36 -44.65 -9.10
C THR A 408 -24.01 -43.42 -8.27
N ALA A 409 -23.36 -43.60 -7.11
CA ALA A 409 -22.90 -42.50 -6.27
C ALA A 409 -21.80 -41.67 -6.95
N ASN A 410 -20.79 -42.32 -7.53
CA ASN A 410 -19.69 -41.63 -8.22
C ASN A 410 -20.16 -40.97 -9.51
N LEU A 411 -21.08 -41.58 -10.27
CA LEU A 411 -21.67 -40.98 -11.45
C LEU A 411 -22.48 -39.72 -11.07
N ALA A 412 -23.28 -39.78 -10.01
CA ALA A 412 -24.02 -38.62 -9.50
C ALA A 412 -23.08 -37.50 -9.05
N ALA A 413 -21.99 -37.83 -8.35
CA ALA A 413 -20.96 -36.87 -7.96
C ALA A 413 -20.25 -36.25 -9.20
N PHE A 414 -19.96 -37.06 -10.21
CA PHE A 414 -19.31 -36.60 -11.44
C PHE A 414 -20.21 -35.65 -12.26
N LEU A 415 -21.50 -35.95 -12.35
CA LEU A 415 -22.47 -35.11 -13.06
C LEU A 415 -22.79 -33.79 -12.34
N THR A 416 -22.60 -33.73 -11.02
CA THR A 416 -22.84 -32.52 -10.23
C THR A 416 -21.62 -31.62 -10.13
N VAL A 417 -20.41 -32.15 -10.29
CA VAL A 417 -19.16 -31.39 -10.20
C VAL A 417 -18.55 -31.20 -11.59
N SER A 418 -18.91 -30.12 -12.27
CA SER A 418 -18.10 -29.63 -13.39
C SER A 418 -16.85 -28.93 -12.84
N ARG A 419 -15.72 -29.64 -12.83
CA ARG A 419 -14.44 -28.99 -12.51
C ARG A 419 -14.07 -28.08 -13.67
N MET A 420 -14.25 -26.78 -13.48
CA MET A 420 -13.55 -25.78 -14.28
C MET A 420 -12.06 -25.79 -13.89
N ASP A 421 -11.34 -26.83 -14.32
CA ASP A 421 -9.90 -26.87 -14.19
C ASP A 421 -9.31 -25.90 -15.24
N ASN A 422 -9.11 -24.65 -14.83
CA ASN A 422 -8.38 -23.68 -15.63
C ASN A 422 -6.90 -24.09 -15.67
N PRO A 423 -6.35 -24.43 -16.85
CA PRO A 423 -4.98 -24.92 -16.96
C PRO A 423 -3.93 -23.82 -16.73
N ILE A 424 -4.33 -22.54 -16.84
CA ILE A 424 -3.43 -21.38 -16.71
C ILE A 424 -3.88 -20.56 -15.51
N ARG A 425 -3.05 -20.50 -14.47
CA ARG A 425 -3.28 -19.65 -13.29
C ARG A 425 -2.21 -18.61 -13.11
N THR A 426 -0.99 -18.90 -13.56
CA THR A 426 0.17 -18.03 -13.41
C THR A 426 0.79 -17.66 -14.76
N PHE A 427 1.58 -16.59 -14.76
CA PHE A 427 2.41 -16.23 -15.93
C PHE A 427 3.43 -17.31 -16.30
N GLN A 428 3.85 -18.12 -15.33
CA GLN A 428 4.75 -19.24 -15.56
C GLN A 428 4.07 -20.40 -16.29
N ASP A 429 2.80 -20.67 -15.97
CA ASP A 429 2.00 -21.65 -16.73
C ASP A 429 1.78 -21.17 -18.17
N LEU A 430 1.56 -19.86 -18.34
CA LEU A 430 1.39 -19.23 -19.65
C LEU A 430 2.66 -19.27 -20.50
N SER A 431 3.86 -19.17 -19.90
CA SER A 431 5.13 -19.21 -20.64
C SER A 431 5.49 -20.61 -21.12
N LYS A 432 5.17 -21.64 -20.33
CA LYS A 432 5.48 -23.05 -20.65
C LYS A 432 4.55 -23.65 -21.71
N GLN A 433 3.32 -23.17 -21.78
CA GLN A 433 2.33 -23.67 -22.73
C GLN A 433 2.50 -23.01 -24.12
N MET A 434 2.21 -23.76 -25.19
CA MET A 434 2.33 -23.30 -26.58
C MET A 434 0.99 -23.34 -27.34
N ASP A 435 -0.09 -23.80 -26.71
CA ASP A 435 -1.38 -24.06 -27.35
C ASP A 435 -2.22 -22.79 -27.49
N ILE A 436 -2.11 -21.86 -26.54
CA ILE A 436 -2.88 -20.62 -26.44
C ILE A 436 -1.96 -19.46 -26.78
N SER A 437 -2.31 -18.71 -27.83
CA SER A 437 -1.64 -17.45 -28.16
C SER A 437 -2.01 -16.37 -27.15
N TYR A 438 -1.02 -15.58 -26.71
CA TYR A 438 -1.20 -14.50 -25.75
C TYR A 438 -0.49 -13.23 -26.21
N GLY A 439 -1.02 -12.08 -25.81
CA GLY A 439 -0.50 -10.76 -26.17
C GLY A 439 -1.07 -9.67 -25.28
N THR A 440 -0.68 -8.42 -25.56
CA THR A 440 -1.12 -7.24 -24.80
C THR A 440 -1.61 -6.16 -25.76
N VAL A 441 -2.11 -5.05 -25.21
CA VAL A 441 -2.47 -3.87 -26.01
C VAL A 441 -1.18 -3.13 -26.39
N ARG A 442 -0.99 -2.84 -27.68
CA ARG A 442 0.17 -2.07 -28.17
C ARG A 442 0.19 -0.66 -27.57
N ASP A 443 1.38 -0.09 -27.43
CA ASP A 443 1.61 1.25 -26.87
C ASP A 443 1.01 1.45 -25.45
N SER A 444 0.76 0.36 -24.71
CA SER A 444 0.26 0.42 -23.33
C SER A 444 1.39 0.30 -22.31
N ALA A 445 1.13 0.78 -21.08
CA ALA A 445 2.07 0.61 -19.97
C ALA A 445 2.36 -0.87 -19.67
N VAL A 446 1.41 -1.76 -19.94
CA VAL A 446 1.59 -3.22 -19.77
C VAL A 446 2.55 -3.77 -20.83
N TYR A 447 2.43 -3.32 -22.08
CA TYR A 447 3.36 -3.70 -23.15
C TYR A 447 4.79 -3.25 -22.83
N GLU A 448 4.97 -2.01 -22.38
CA GLU A 448 6.26 -1.48 -21.96
C GLU A 448 6.82 -2.21 -20.74
N TYR A 449 5.96 -2.57 -19.77
CA TYR A 449 6.35 -3.37 -18.62
C TYR A 449 6.93 -4.73 -19.02
N PHE A 450 6.24 -5.48 -19.90
CA PHE A 450 6.75 -6.77 -20.40
C PHE A 450 8.01 -6.61 -21.25
N LYS A 451 8.13 -5.52 -22.02
CA LYS A 451 9.33 -5.20 -22.79
C LYS A 451 10.53 -4.93 -21.87
N ALA A 452 10.36 -4.05 -20.89
CA ALA A 452 11.42 -3.65 -19.96
C ALA A 452 11.89 -4.85 -19.13
N LYS A 453 10.97 -5.66 -18.62
CA LYS A 453 11.31 -6.88 -17.89
C LYS A 453 11.96 -7.95 -18.76
N GLY A 454 11.32 -8.32 -19.87
CA GLY A 454 11.80 -9.40 -20.74
C GLY A 454 13.12 -9.10 -21.47
N THR A 455 13.53 -7.83 -21.55
CA THR A 455 14.84 -7.43 -22.12
C THR A 455 15.91 -7.16 -21.06
N ASN A 456 15.57 -7.20 -19.77
CA ASN A 456 16.51 -6.93 -18.70
C ASN A 456 17.40 -8.15 -18.42
N PRO A 457 18.72 -8.10 -18.68
CA PRO A 457 19.62 -9.22 -18.44
C PRO A 457 19.85 -9.51 -16.94
N LEU A 458 19.38 -8.64 -16.04
CA LEU A 458 19.49 -8.80 -14.59
C LEU A 458 18.31 -9.57 -13.97
N GLU A 459 17.19 -9.76 -14.68
CA GLU A 459 16.11 -10.62 -14.19
C GLU A 459 16.55 -12.09 -14.27
N GLN A 460 16.61 -12.77 -13.11
CA GLN A 460 16.98 -14.19 -13.01
C GLN A 460 15.89 -15.14 -13.53
N ASP A 461 14.63 -14.68 -13.60
CA ASP A 461 13.50 -15.49 -14.02
C ASP A 461 13.28 -15.38 -15.54
N ASN A 462 13.55 -16.48 -16.26
CA ASN A 462 13.35 -16.56 -17.70
C ASN A 462 11.88 -16.45 -18.14
N THR A 463 10.92 -16.53 -17.22
CA THR A 463 9.49 -16.45 -17.52
C THR A 463 9.14 -15.19 -18.33
N PHE A 464 9.60 -14.01 -17.90
CA PHE A 464 9.31 -12.76 -18.61
C PHE A 464 10.03 -12.64 -19.95
N ALA A 465 11.22 -13.22 -20.09
CA ALA A 465 11.94 -13.27 -21.36
C ALA A 465 11.22 -14.16 -22.39
N GLU A 466 10.72 -15.32 -21.96
CA GLU A 466 9.90 -16.21 -22.81
C GLU A 466 8.59 -15.57 -23.23
N LEU A 467 7.87 -14.97 -22.27
CA LEU A 467 6.64 -14.23 -22.55
C LEU A 467 6.89 -13.10 -23.54
N TRP A 468 7.95 -12.31 -23.32
CA TRP A 468 8.31 -11.22 -24.22
C TRP A 468 8.68 -11.72 -25.62
N ARG A 469 9.36 -12.86 -25.74
CA ARG A 469 9.69 -13.46 -27.05
C ARG A 469 8.44 -13.78 -27.86
N THR A 470 7.38 -14.27 -27.22
CA THR A 470 6.10 -14.53 -27.88
C THR A 470 5.34 -13.24 -28.18
N ILE A 471 5.28 -12.30 -27.23
CA ILE A 471 4.61 -11.00 -27.38
C ILE A 471 5.25 -10.16 -28.50
N SER A 472 6.58 -10.15 -28.59
CA SER A 472 7.36 -9.35 -29.56
C SER A 472 7.51 -10.00 -30.93
N LYS A 473 7.07 -11.25 -31.10
CA LYS A 473 7.13 -11.97 -32.38
C LYS A 473 6.48 -11.14 -33.49
N ASN A 474 7.17 -11.00 -34.63
CA ASN A 474 6.75 -10.15 -35.75
C ASN A 474 6.37 -8.71 -35.33
N ASN A 475 7.18 -8.09 -34.46
CA ASN A 475 6.91 -6.77 -33.87
C ASN A 475 5.57 -6.67 -33.12
N GLY A 476 5.05 -7.80 -32.62
CA GLY A 476 3.78 -7.87 -31.92
C GLY A 476 2.55 -7.74 -32.82
N VAL A 477 2.69 -7.79 -34.14
CA VAL A 477 1.55 -7.71 -35.08
C VAL A 477 0.61 -8.91 -34.92
N ASP A 478 1.16 -10.11 -34.70
CA ASP A 478 0.37 -11.35 -34.65
C ASP A 478 -0.42 -11.48 -33.33
N ASN A 479 0.22 -11.08 -32.23
CA ASN A 479 -0.26 -11.36 -30.88
C ASN A 479 -0.88 -10.15 -30.18
N CYS A 480 -0.40 -8.92 -30.46
CA CYS A 480 -0.85 -7.72 -29.76
C CYS A 480 -1.97 -6.98 -30.51
N VAL A 481 -2.93 -6.47 -29.75
CA VAL A 481 -4.10 -5.74 -30.26
C VAL A 481 -3.91 -4.23 -30.14
N SER A 482 -4.67 -3.45 -30.91
CA SER A 482 -4.59 -1.99 -30.84
C SER A 482 -5.41 -1.43 -29.67
N ASN A 483 -6.58 -2.03 -29.39
CA ASN A 483 -7.48 -1.57 -28.33
C ASN A 483 -7.90 -2.72 -27.39
N PRO A 484 -8.21 -2.45 -26.11
CA PRO A 484 -8.69 -3.46 -25.16
C PRO A 484 -9.94 -4.21 -25.67
N SER A 485 -10.89 -3.51 -26.31
CA SER A 485 -12.12 -4.11 -26.84
C SER A 485 -11.87 -5.13 -27.95
N GLU A 486 -10.81 -4.95 -28.74
CA GLU A 486 -10.38 -5.92 -29.75
C GLU A 486 -9.81 -7.18 -29.10
N GLY A 487 -9.03 -7.01 -28.02
CA GLY A 487 -8.49 -8.11 -27.22
C GLY A 487 -9.55 -8.94 -26.49
N ILE A 488 -10.69 -8.36 -26.13
CA ILE A 488 -11.82 -9.09 -25.52
C ILE A 488 -12.59 -9.89 -26.58
N ARG A 489 -12.62 -9.43 -27.84
CA ARG A 489 -13.32 -10.09 -28.95
C ARG A 489 -12.52 -11.24 -29.57
N LYS A 490 -11.19 -11.11 -29.57
CA LYS A 490 -10.24 -12.13 -30.03
C LYS A 490 -10.11 -13.23 -28.97
#